data_AF-A0A6H5IG51-F1
#
_entry.id   AF-A0A6H5IG51-F1
#
_cell.length_a   1.000
_cell.length_b   1.000
_cell.length_c   1.000
_cell.angle_alpha   90.00
_cell.angle_beta   90.00
_cell.angle_gamma   90.00
#
_symmetry.space_group_name_H-M   'P 1'
#
loop_
_entity.id
_entity.type
_entity.pdbx_description
1 polymer ?
#
loop_
_entity_poly.entity_id
_entity_poly.type
_entity_poly.pdbx_seq_one_letter_code
_entity_poly.pdbx_strand_id
1 'polypeptide(L)'
;MAGAMGPSRNRLIPNIREWVERKHGEVNYHLTQLLSGHGYFKHHSQRYDNTINAQCPTCPHMVEDAEHVLFHCPRFEEERRRLKDLSQDEMKPENIVGIMLTSEHN
;
A
#
# COMPACT_ATOMS: atom_id res chain seq x y z
N MET A 1 -10.07 -22.38 -3.09
CA MET A 1 -10.90 -21.28 -2.56
C MET A 1 -10.04 -20.02 -2.56
N ALA A 2 -10.58 -18.91 -3.04
CA ALA A 2 -9.94 -17.67 -3.50
C ALA A 2 -8.93 -17.02 -2.50
N GLY A 3 -7.97 -16.19 -2.92
CA GLY A 3 -7.91 -15.45 -4.17
C GLY A 3 -6.50 -14.96 -4.53
N ALA A 4 -6.18 -15.08 -5.81
CA ALA A 4 -5.19 -14.23 -6.42
C ALA A 4 -5.79 -12.83 -6.52
N MET A 5 -5.59 -12.00 -5.49
CA MET A 5 -5.85 -10.56 -5.62
C MET A 5 -4.86 -10.03 -6.64
N GLY A 6 -5.39 -9.40 -7.70
CA GLY A 6 -4.61 -8.89 -8.81
C GLY A 6 -3.54 -7.87 -8.38
N PRO A 7 -2.62 -7.48 -9.28
CA PRO A 7 -1.58 -6.53 -8.94
C PRO A 7 -2.18 -5.24 -8.39
N SER A 8 -1.87 -4.93 -7.13
CA SER A 8 -2.28 -3.74 -6.35
C SER A 8 -2.14 -2.40 -7.09
N ARG A 9 -1.29 -2.37 -8.12
CA ARG A 9 -0.98 -1.22 -8.99
C ARG A 9 -2.24 -0.52 -9.55
N ASN A 10 -3.24 -1.29 -10.00
CA ASN A 10 -4.45 -0.69 -10.60
C ASN A 10 -5.40 -0.07 -9.57
N ARG A 11 -5.32 -0.46 -8.29
CA ARG A 11 -6.20 0.06 -7.24
C ARG A 11 -5.58 1.24 -6.50
N LEU A 12 -4.25 1.22 -6.30
CA LEU A 12 -3.53 2.27 -5.55
C LEU A 12 -3.08 3.45 -6.43
N ILE A 13 -2.94 3.26 -7.75
CA ILE A 13 -2.71 4.36 -8.70
C ILE A 13 -3.70 4.23 -9.85
N PRO A 14 -4.99 4.55 -9.63
CA PRO A 14 -5.97 4.49 -10.70
C PRO A 14 -5.72 5.58 -11.75
N ASN A 15 -5.21 6.75 -11.34
CA ASN A 15 -4.92 7.88 -12.20
C ASN A 15 -3.63 8.60 -11.79
N ILE A 16 -2.58 8.50 -12.61
CA ILE A 16 -1.29 9.15 -12.34
C ILE A 16 -1.35 10.68 -12.43
N ARG A 17 -2.31 11.24 -13.18
CA ARG A 17 -2.40 12.71 -13.38
C ARG A 17 -2.68 13.44 -12.07
N GLU A 18 -3.53 12.86 -11.22
CA GLU A 18 -3.88 13.45 -9.92
C GLU A 18 -2.66 13.61 -9.01
N TRP A 19 -1.71 12.68 -9.08
CA TRP A 19 -0.46 12.75 -8.33
C TRP A 19 0.52 13.78 -8.91
N VAL A 20 0.55 13.95 -10.23
CA VAL A 20 1.41 14.93 -10.92
C VAL A 20 0.90 16.36 -10.73
N GLU A 21 -0.42 16.56 -10.73
CA GLU A 21 -1.06 17.88 -10.61
C GLU A 21 -1.17 18.37 -9.16
N ARG A 22 -0.84 17.50 -8.19
CA ARG A 22 -0.89 17.81 -6.77
C ARG A 22 0.11 18.91 -6.39
N LYS A 23 -0.38 19.96 -5.72
CA LYS A 23 0.40 21.18 -5.41
C LYS A 23 1.14 21.17 -4.07
N HIS A 24 0.92 20.18 -3.23
CA HIS A 24 1.45 20.06 -1.87
C HIS A 24 1.74 18.58 -1.59
N GLY A 25 2.65 18.26 -0.65
CA GLY A 25 3.04 16.87 -0.34
C GLY A 25 3.83 16.21 -1.49
N GLU A 26 5.13 15.99 -1.30
CA GLU A 26 5.96 15.27 -2.27
C GLU A 26 5.68 13.76 -2.31
N VAL A 27 5.63 13.17 -3.50
CA VAL A 27 5.67 11.71 -3.60
C VAL A 27 7.09 11.22 -3.32
N ASN A 28 7.37 10.90 -2.05
CA ASN A 28 8.69 10.44 -1.63
C ASN A 28 8.96 8.99 -2.10
N TYR A 29 10.20 8.53 -1.90
CA TYR A 29 10.61 7.18 -2.28
C TYR A 29 9.70 6.09 -1.71
N HIS A 30 9.39 6.15 -0.41
CA HIS A 30 8.57 5.14 0.26
C HIS A 30 7.13 5.15 -0.26
N LEU A 31 6.56 6.33 -0.46
CA LEU A 31 5.21 6.49 -1.02
C LEU A 31 5.15 5.97 -2.46
N THR A 32 6.18 6.22 -3.27
CA THR A 32 6.27 5.69 -4.64
C THR A 32 6.29 4.16 -4.66
N GLN A 33 7.11 3.54 -3.80
CA GLN A 33 7.19 2.07 -3.69
C GLN A 33 5.86 1.48 -3.22
N LEU A 34 5.22 2.13 -2.25
CA LEU A 34 3.91 1.75 -1.73
C LEU A 34 2.83 1.77 -2.82
N LEU A 35 2.69 2.90 -3.51
CA LEU A 35 1.66 3.10 -4.54
C LEU A 35 1.86 2.16 -5.75
N SER A 36 3.11 1.89 -6.13
CA SER A 36 3.42 0.98 -7.24
C SER A 36 3.41 -0.51 -6.86
N GLY A 37 3.35 -0.81 -5.55
CA GLY A 37 3.53 -2.16 -5.03
C GLY A 37 4.91 -2.73 -5.32
N HIS A 38 5.94 -1.88 -5.36
CA HIS A 38 7.33 -2.23 -5.68
C HIS A 38 8.24 -2.23 -4.46
N GLY A 39 9.45 -2.74 -4.65
CA GLY A 39 10.53 -2.64 -3.68
C GLY A 39 10.38 -3.64 -2.53
N TYR A 40 10.07 -3.11 -1.35
CA TYR A 40 10.18 -3.81 -0.05
C TYR A 40 9.21 -4.98 0.16
N PHE A 41 8.16 -5.09 -0.66
CA PHE A 41 7.20 -6.17 -0.54
C PHE A 41 7.81 -7.47 -1.06
N LYS A 42 7.84 -8.54 -0.25
CA LYS A 42 8.42 -9.82 -0.66
C LYS A 42 7.76 -10.40 -1.92
N HIS A 43 6.46 -10.12 -2.15
CA HIS A 43 5.80 -10.47 -3.41
C HIS A 43 6.45 -9.83 -4.64
N HIS A 44 6.94 -8.59 -4.51
CA HIS A 44 7.67 -7.93 -5.58
C HIS A 44 9.07 -8.55 -5.76
N SER A 45 9.80 -8.76 -4.66
CA SER A 45 11.15 -9.32 -4.70
C SER A 45 11.20 -10.75 -5.27
N GLN A 46 10.19 -11.57 -4.98
CA GLN A 46 10.09 -12.95 -5.49
C GLN A 46 10.08 -13.04 -7.03
N ARG A 47 9.65 -11.97 -7.72
CA ARG A 47 9.65 -11.93 -9.19
C ARG A 47 11.06 -11.98 -9.80
N TYR A 48 12.07 -11.58 -9.03
CA TYR A 48 13.46 -11.52 -9.46
C TYR A 48 14.33 -12.58 -8.77
N ASP A 49 13.88 -13.10 -7.63
CA ASP A 49 14.59 -14.12 -6.86
C ASP A 49 13.60 -15.19 -6.35
N ASN A 50 13.67 -16.37 -6.96
CA ASN A 50 12.81 -17.51 -6.63
C ASN A 50 13.11 -18.12 -5.25
N THR A 51 14.21 -17.74 -4.60
CA THR A 51 14.52 -18.19 -3.23
C THR A 51 13.71 -17.45 -2.17
N ILE A 52 13.11 -16.30 -2.53
CA ILE A 52 12.31 -15.49 -1.62
C ILE A 52 10.94 -16.12 -1.41
N ASN A 53 10.58 -16.36 -0.15
CA ASN A 53 9.22 -16.68 0.23
C ASN A 53 8.39 -15.38 0.34
N ALA A 54 7.42 -15.21 -0.55
CA ALA A 54 6.52 -14.05 -0.57
C ALA A 54 5.55 -13.96 0.63
N GLN A 55 5.54 -14.93 1.55
CA GLN A 55 4.64 -14.92 2.68
C GLN A 55 4.95 -13.81 3.70
N CYS A 56 3.87 -13.24 4.24
CA CYS A 56 3.91 -12.32 5.35
C CYS A 56 4.47 -13.03 6.60
N PRO A 57 5.45 -12.44 7.31
CA PRO A 57 5.99 -13.04 8.52
C PRO A 57 5.00 -13.06 9.69
N THR A 58 3.99 -12.18 9.68
CA THR A 58 2.99 -12.04 10.74
C THR A 58 1.67 -12.74 10.40
N CYS A 59 1.36 -12.91 9.11
CA CYS A 59 0.15 -13.58 8.64
C CYS A 59 0.54 -14.85 7.87
N PRO A 60 0.60 -16.00 8.57
CA PRO A 60 0.83 -17.27 7.91
C PRO A 60 -0.17 -17.46 6.77
N HIS A 61 0.31 -17.94 5.62
CA HIS A 61 -0.48 -18.18 4.40
C HIS A 61 -0.96 -16.94 3.63
N MET A 62 -0.64 -15.72 4.08
CA MET A 62 -0.91 -14.50 3.31
C MET A 62 0.35 -14.05 2.57
N VAL A 63 0.18 -13.53 1.35
CA VAL A 63 1.27 -12.92 0.58
C VAL A 63 1.54 -11.50 1.12
N GLU A 64 2.82 -11.16 1.28
CA GLU A 64 3.26 -9.81 1.66
C GLU A 64 3.32 -8.92 0.41
N ASP A 65 2.16 -8.41 0.01
CA ASP A 65 2.02 -7.34 -0.97
C ASP A 65 1.59 -6.01 -0.32
N ALA A 66 1.52 -4.94 -1.12
CA ALA A 66 1.15 -3.62 -0.64
C ALA A 66 -0.28 -3.57 -0.07
N GLU A 67 -1.23 -4.27 -0.67
CA GLU A 67 -2.63 -4.24 -0.21
C GLU A 67 -2.74 -4.92 1.16
N HIS A 68 -2.16 -6.12 1.31
CA HIS A 68 -2.10 -6.82 2.57
C HIS A 68 -1.40 -5.98 3.64
N VAL A 69 -0.19 -5.48 3.36
CA VAL A 69 0.59 -4.70 4.33
C VAL A 69 -0.16 -3.46 4.80
N LEU A 70 -0.76 -2.71 3.88
CA LEU A 70 -1.41 -1.44 4.21
C LEU A 70 -2.74 -1.64 4.94
N PHE A 71 -3.61 -2.52 4.44
CA PHE A 71 -5.01 -2.54 4.88
C PHE A 71 -5.36 -3.69 5.82
N HIS A 72 -4.57 -4.76 5.83
CA HIS A 72 -4.98 -6.01 6.48
C HIS A 72 -3.96 -6.55 7.49
N CYS A 73 -2.67 -6.27 7.31
CA CYS A 73 -1.62 -6.90 8.09
C CYS A 73 -1.67 -6.41 9.54
N PRO A 74 -1.88 -7.29 10.55
CA PRO A 74 -1.92 -6.93 11.97
C PRO A 74 -0.64 -6.26 12.46
N ARG A 75 0.49 -6.53 11.80
CA ARG A 75 1.77 -5.87 12.07
C ARG A 75 1.68 -4.34 12.05
N PHE A 76 0.76 -3.78 11.27
CA PHE A 76 0.57 -2.33 11.09
C PHE A 76 -0.80 -1.83 11.60
N GLU A 77 -1.44 -2.60 12.48
CA GLU A 77 -2.75 -2.24 13.00
C GLU A 77 -2.72 -0.95 13.86
N GLU A 78 -1.66 -0.75 14.64
CA GLU A 78 -1.52 0.47 15.45
C GLU A 78 -1.36 1.71 14.57
N GLU A 79 -0.52 1.63 13.55
CA GLU A 79 -0.28 2.69 12.58
C GLU A 79 -1.56 3.04 11.83
N ARG A 80 -2.32 2.03 11.38
CA ARG A 80 -3.64 2.25 10.77
C ARG A 80 -4.61 2.94 11.71
N ARG A 81 -4.66 2.55 12.99
CA ARG A 81 -5.51 3.19 14.00
C ARG A 81 -5.13 4.65 14.18
N ARG A 82 -3.84 4.95 14.34
CA ARG A 82 -3.34 6.34 14.44
C ARG A 82 -3.68 7.16 13.21
N LEU A 83 -3.52 6.60 12.01
CA LEU A 83 -3.86 7.28 10.77
C LEU A 83 -5.36 7.56 10.67
N LYS A 84 -6.21 6.60 11.05
CA LYS A 84 -7.67 6.78 11.12
C LYS A 84 -8.06 7.91 12.08
N ASP A 85 -7.41 8.00 13.23
CA ASP A 85 -7.66 9.07 14.20
C ASP A 85 -7.23 10.45 13.66
N LEU A 86 -6.18 10.51 12.84
CA LEU A 86 -5.71 11.75 12.21
C LEU A 86 -6.59 12.19 11.03
N SER A 87 -6.96 11.25 10.15
CA SER A 87 -7.78 11.53 8.97
C SER A 87 -9.26 11.67 9.29
N GLN A 88 -9.71 11.20 10.47
CA GLN A 88 -11.12 11.01 10.82
C GLN A 88 -11.86 10.10 9.81
N ASP A 89 -11.12 9.30 9.05
CA ASP A 89 -11.64 8.40 8.03
C ASP A 89 -10.85 7.09 7.99
N GLU A 90 -11.53 5.99 7.71
CA GLU A 90 -10.90 4.68 7.61
C GLU A 90 -10.16 4.54 6.28
N MET A 91 -8.87 4.22 6.35
CA MET A 91 -8.08 3.95 5.15
C MET A 91 -8.53 2.64 4.48
N LYS A 92 -8.95 2.75 3.23
CA LYS A 92 -9.37 1.66 2.35
C LYS A 92 -8.63 1.78 1.01
N PRO A 93 -8.48 0.67 0.27
CA PRO A 93 -7.91 0.73 -1.08
C PRO A 93 -8.59 1.77 -1.97
N GLU A 94 -9.89 2.00 -1.79
CA GLU A 94 -10.70 2.89 -2.62
C GLU A 94 -10.55 4.38 -2.30
N ASN A 95 -10.24 4.74 -1.05
CA ASN A 95 -10.18 6.15 -0.61
C ASN A 95 -8.76 6.61 -0.25
N ILE A 96 -7.78 5.71 -0.10
CA ILE A 96 -6.43 6.08 0.35
C ILE A 96 -5.78 7.13 -0.55
N VAL A 97 -6.00 7.02 -1.87
CA VAL A 97 -5.49 8.00 -2.83
C VAL A 97 -6.13 9.34 -2.59
N GLY A 98 -7.45 9.41 -2.41
CA GLY A 98 -8.16 10.65 -2.09
C GLY A 98 -7.68 11.28 -0.77
N ILE A 99 -7.58 10.48 0.30
CA ILE A 99 -7.07 10.93 1.59
C ILE A 99 -5.66 11.50 1.42
N MET A 100 -4.78 10.75 0.76
CA MET A 100 -3.42 11.19 0.49
C MET A 100 -3.46 12.50 -0.28
N LEU A 101 -4.14 12.59 -1.43
CA LEU A 101 -4.22 13.77 -2.32
C LEU A 101 -4.71 15.05 -1.64
N THR A 102 -5.48 14.93 -0.55
CA THR A 102 -6.00 16.09 0.20
C THR A 102 -5.10 16.53 1.37
N SER A 103 -4.16 15.69 1.80
CA SER A 103 -3.31 15.97 2.96
C SER A 103 -2.13 16.89 2.60
N GLU A 104 -1.84 17.93 3.38
CA GLU A 104 -0.62 18.73 3.15
C GLU A 104 0.68 18.02 3.60
N HIS A 105 0.56 16.89 4.30
CA HIS A 105 1.68 16.12 4.86
C HIS A 105 1.69 14.70 4.29
N ASN A 106 2.89 14.15 4.08
CA ASN A 106 3.12 12.78 3.61
C ASN A 106 3.38 11.81 4.75
#